data_AF-A0A836WFF9-F1
#
_entry.id   AF-A0A836WFF9-F1
#
_cell.length_a   1.000
_cell.length_b   1.000
_cell.length_c   1.000
_cell.angle_alpha   90.00
_cell.angle_beta   90.00
_cell.angle_gamma   90.00
#
_symmetry.space_group_name_H-M   'P 1'
#
loop_
_entity.id
_entity.type
_entity.pdbx_description
1 polymer ?
#
loop_
_entity_poly.entity_id
_entity_poly.type
_entity_poly.pdbx_seq_one_letter_code
_entity_poly.pdbx_strand_id
1 'polypeptide(L)'
;MLITKEIKKWQAISQEILEGFAAVNPAPLGIVCVPKSASESWLLSDHQAWAKLGLKDFKTLPSEPEMLWGKRNDPNANHPHQYFKRICQKAGRPDNKYTRWEIAALSDINVIEKKCQNSFRAFRQGLDDID
;
A
#
# COMPACT_ATOMS: atom_id res chain seq x y z
N MET A 1 -20.13 -8.48 0.78
CA MET A 1 -20.28 -8.16 2.23
C MET A 1 -18.93 -8.06 2.97
N LEU A 2 -17.92 -8.89 2.64
CA LEU A 2 -16.58 -8.83 3.27
C LEU A 2 -15.79 -7.54 2.97
N ILE A 3 -15.81 -7.07 1.72
CA ILE A 3 -15.14 -5.82 1.28
C ILE A 3 -15.59 -4.62 2.11
N THR A 4 -16.90 -4.50 2.35
CA THR A 4 -17.49 -3.40 3.12
C THR A 4 -17.05 -3.42 4.59
N LYS A 5 -16.79 -4.60 5.16
CA LYS A 5 -16.36 -4.73 6.55
C LYS A 5 -14.90 -4.29 6.73
N GLU A 6 -14.04 -4.62 5.77
CA GLU A 6 -12.62 -4.24 5.82
C GLU A 6 -12.41 -2.74 5.56
N ILE A 7 -13.16 -2.15 4.63
CA ILE A 7 -13.16 -0.69 4.42
C ILE A 7 -13.63 0.03 5.69
N LYS A 8 -14.72 -0.42 6.31
CA LYS A 8 -15.21 0.15 7.58
C LYS A 8 -14.17 0.04 8.69
N LYS A 9 -13.43 -1.07 8.77
CA LYS A 9 -12.36 -1.24 9.75
C LYS A 9 -11.18 -0.30 9.48
N TRP A 10 -10.80 -0.08 8.22
CA TRP A 10 -9.78 0.89 7.87
C TRP A 10 -10.21 2.31 8.26
N GLN A 11 -11.45 2.70 7.91
CA GLN A 11 -12.00 4.03 8.21
C GLN A 11 -12.05 4.29 9.71
N ALA A 12 -12.47 3.30 10.51
CA ALA A 12 -12.51 3.42 11.97
C ALA A 12 -11.12 3.69 12.56
N ILE A 13 -10.09 2.94 12.13
CA ILE A 13 -8.71 3.15 12.62
C ILE A 13 -8.17 4.50 12.14
N SER A 14 -8.46 4.89 10.89
CA SER A 14 -8.04 6.19 10.36
C SER A 14 -8.64 7.33 11.18
N GLN A 15 -9.92 7.23 11.52
CA GLN A 15 -10.63 8.23 12.32
C GLN A 15 -10.07 8.31 13.74
N GLU A 16 -9.79 7.17 14.38
CA GLU A 16 -9.17 7.11 15.71
C GLU A 16 -7.81 7.83 15.78
N ILE A 17 -6.99 7.71 14.72
CA ILE A 17 -5.71 8.40 14.63
C ILE A 17 -5.91 9.92 14.50
N LEU A 18 -6.82 10.37 13.63
CA LEU A 18 -7.14 11.80 13.44
C LEU A 18 -7.64 12.44 14.72
N GLU A 19 -8.54 11.77 15.44
CA GLU A 19 -9.05 12.21 16.73
C GLU A 19 -7.93 12.32 17.76
N GLY A 20 -6.99 11.37 17.77
CA GLY A 20 -5.79 11.42 18.60
C GLY A 20 -4.92 12.65 18.33
N PHE A 21 -4.72 13.02 17.06
CA PHE A 21 -3.98 14.25 16.70
C PHE A 21 -4.71 15.51 17.16
N ALA A 22 -6.03 15.59 16.92
CA ALA A 22 -6.84 16.75 17.29
C ALA A 22 -6.93 16.96 18.82
N ALA A 23 -6.73 15.92 19.62
CA ALA A 23 -6.78 15.99 21.08
C ALA A 23 -5.53 16.61 21.73
N VAL A 24 -4.43 16.81 20.97
CA VAL A 24 -3.18 17.41 21.47
C VAL A 24 -3.13 18.89 21.11
N ASN A 25 -2.65 19.76 22.01
CA ASN A 25 -2.47 21.19 21.75
C ASN A 25 -1.01 21.64 22.01
N PRO A 26 -0.29 22.17 20.99
CA PRO A 26 -0.72 22.30 19.60
C PRO A 26 -0.88 20.93 18.93
N ALA A 27 -1.85 20.82 18.01
CA ALA A 27 -2.03 19.60 17.25
C ALA A 27 -0.77 19.32 16.43
N PRO A 28 -0.21 18.10 16.46
CA PRO A 28 0.96 17.78 15.66
C PRO A 28 0.60 17.77 14.18
N LEU A 29 1.53 18.24 13.33
CA LEU A 29 1.50 17.93 11.91
C LEU A 29 1.76 16.42 11.75
N GLY A 30 0.83 15.71 11.11
CA GLY A 30 0.92 14.27 11.01
C GLY A 30 0.03 13.71 9.92
N ILE A 31 0.50 12.62 9.29
CA ILE A 31 -0.25 11.90 8.26
C ILE A 31 -0.73 10.57 8.84
N VAL A 32 -1.99 10.25 8.59
CA VAL A 32 -2.59 8.99 9.03
C VAL A 32 -2.08 7.84 8.18
N CYS A 33 -1.42 6.88 8.82
CA CYS A 33 -0.92 5.67 8.17
C CYS A 33 -1.46 4.42 8.88
N VAL A 34 -2.55 3.84 8.36
CA VAL A 34 -3.06 2.56 8.88
C VAL A 34 -2.15 1.42 8.37
N PRO A 35 -1.58 0.54 9.21
CA PRO A 35 -0.61 -0.51 8.82
C PRO A 35 -1.08 -1.52 7.75
N LYS A 36 -2.39 -1.55 7.45
CA LYS A 36 -2.97 -2.30 6.33
C LYS A 36 -2.68 -1.66 4.96
N SER A 37 -2.31 -0.39 4.97
CA SER A 37 -1.82 0.45 3.88
C SER A 37 -0.31 0.33 3.75
N ALA A 38 0.18 -0.90 3.73
CA ALA A 38 1.62 -1.12 3.67
C ALA A 38 2.12 -0.54 2.34
N SER A 39 3.26 0.14 2.36
CA SER A 39 3.93 0.62 1.14
C SER A 39 3.93 -0.45 0.03
N GLU A 40 4.03 -1.72 0.39
CA GLU A 40 3.89 -2.88 -0.49
C GLU A 40 2.63 -2.88 -1.35
N SER A 41 1.46 -2.54 -0.81
CA SER A 41 0.22 -2.43 -1.60
C SER A 41 0.35 -1.35 -2.69
N TRP A 42 0.96 -0.22 -2.36
CA TRP A 42 1.21 0.85 -3.33
C TRP A 42 2.19 0.37 -4.41
N LEU A 43 3.28 -0.27 -4.01
CA LEU A 43 4.29 -0.81 -4.92
C LEU A 43 3.78 -1.95 -5.80
N LEU A 44 2.68 -2.62 -5.44
CA LEU A 44 2.04 -3.67 -6.24
C LEU A 44 1.05 -3.12 -7.29
N SER A 45 0.81 -1.81 -7.32
CA SER A 45 -0.25 -1.21 -8.14
C SER A 45 0.12 -1.08 -9.62
N ASP A 46 1.37 -0.76 -9.94
CA ASP A 46 1.78 -0.42 -11.30
C ASP A 46 2.41 -1.62 -12.03
N HIS A 47 1.68 -2.18 -13.00
CA HIS A 47 2.17 -3.30 -13.79
C HIS A 47 3.30 -2.91 -14.73
N GLN A 48 3.36 -1.65 -15.22
CA GLN A 48 4.42 -1.19 -16.13
C GLN A 48 5.74 -1.07 -15.37
N ALA A 49 5.70 -0.60 -14.13
CA ALA A 49 6.86 -0.56 -13.26
C ALA A 49 7.40 -1.99 -12.99
N TRP A 50 6.52 -2.95 -12.71
CA TRP A 50 6.92 -4.36 -12.54
C TRP A 50 7.42 -5.02 -13.84
N ALA A 51 6.87 -4.64 -15.00
CA ALA A 51 7.37 -5.10 -16.29
C ALA A 51 8.84 -4.70 -16.51
N LYS A 52 9.20 -3.45 -16.19
CA LYS A 52 10.59 -2.95 -16.25
C LYS A 52 11.52 -3.69 -15.29
N LEU A 53 11.00 -4.23 -14.19
CA LEU A 53 11.76 -5.05 -13.24
C LEU A 53 11.88 -6.53 -13.62
N GLY A 54 11.26 -6.96 -14.73
CA GLY A 54 11.36 -8.32 -15.25
C GLY A 54 10.17 -9.23 -14.95
N LEU A 55 9.07 -8.69 -14.38
CA LEU A 55 7.84 -9.47 -14.24
C LEU A 55 7.20 -9.69 -15.61
N LYS A 56 6.95 -10.96 -15.97
CA LYS A 56 6.38 -11.33 -17.28
C LYS A 56 4.88 -11.63 -17.25
N ASP A 57 4.36 -12.11 -16.12
CA ASP A 57 2.93 -12.44 -15.95
C ASP A 57 2.24 -11.43 -15.04
N PHE A 58 1.57 -10.45 -15.64
CA PHE A 58 0.87 -9.40 -14.91
C PHE A 58 -0.41 -9.87 -14.21
N LYS A 59 -0.96 -11.05 -14.56
CA LYS A 59 -2.10 -11.62 -13.85
C LYS A 59 -1.75 -12.00 -12.40
N THR A 60 -0.46 -12.05 -12.10
CA THR A 60 0.04 -12.29 -10.74
C THR A 60 -0.02 -11.06 -9.84
N LEU A 61 -0.17 -9.85 -10.39
CA LEU A 61 -0.37 -8.64 -9.60
C LEU A 61 -1.83 -8.56 -9.11
N PRO A 62 -2.07 -8.01 -7.91
CA PRO A 62 -3.41 -7.86 -7.39
C PRO A 62 -4.19 -6.81 -8.19
N SER A 63 -5.47 -7.09 -8.46
CA SER A 63 -6.41 -6.10 -8.99
C SER A 63 -6.77 -5.04 -7.96
N GLU A 64 -6.85 -5.45 -6.69
CA GLU A 64 -7.19 -4.60 -5.53
C GLU A 64 -6.08 -4.70 -4.47
N PRO A 65 -4.95 -3.98 -4.66
CA PRO A 65 -3.77 -4.11 -3.79
C PRO A 65 -4.02 -3.77 -2.32
N GLU A 66 -4.98 -2.89 -2.03
CA GLU A 66 -5.36 -2.52 -0.64
C GLU A 66 -6.22 -3.59 0.05
N MET A 67 -6.75 -4.55 -0.71
CA MET A 67 -7.60 -5.62 -0.20
C MET A 67 -6.81 -6.89 0.14
N LEU A 68 -5.49 -6.85 -0.04
CA LEU A 68 -4.58 -7.92 0.35
C LEU A 68 -4.69 -8.18 1.86
N TRP A 69 -5.09 -9.39 2.22
CA TRP A 69 -5.30 -9.81 3.60
C TRP A 69 -4.73 -11.19 3.90
N GLY A 70 -4.23 -11.39 5.12
CA GLY A 70 -3.75 -12.70 5.54
C GLY A 70 -2.81 -12.64 6.73
N LYS A 71 -2.31 -13.81 7.14
CA LYS A 71 -1.36 -13.93 8.25
C LYS A 71 0.02 -13.45 7.79
N ARG A 72 0.64 -12.51 8.54
CA ARG A 72 1.96 -11.95 8.22
C ARG A 72 3.06 -13.02 8.15
N ASN A 73 2.98 -14.04 8.98
CA ASN A 73 4.03 -15.07 9.10
C ASN A 73 3.77 -16.30 8.21
N ASP A 74 2.67 -16.31 7.44
CA ASP A 74 2.37 -17.38 6.50
C ASP A 74 2.81 -16.98 5.09
N PRO A 75 3.84 -17.63 4.50
CA PRO A 75 4.38 -17.27 3.19
C PRO A 75 3.39 -17.45 2.04
N ASN A 76 2.31 -18.21 2.24
CA ASN A 76 1.27 -18.43 1.24
C ASN A 76 0.05 -17.52 1.44
N ALA A 77 -0.04 -16.81 2.56
CA ALA A 77 -1.15 -15.90 2.80
C ALA A 77 -1.09 -14.66 1.90
N ASN A 78 -2.25 -14.02 1.71
CA ASN A 78 -2.35 -12.77 0.94
C ASN A 78 -2.03 -11.52 1.77
N HIS A 79 -1.24 -11.64 2.84
CA HIS A 79 -0.71 -10.48 3.55
C HIS A 79 0.17 -9.64 2.60
N PRO A 80 0.07 -8.29 2.56
CA PRO A 80 0.80 -7.45 1.60
C PRO A 80 2.30 -7.75 1.53
N HIS A 81 2.96 -7.88 2.68
CA HIS A 81 4.37 -8.25 2.78
C HIS A 81 4.71 -9.59 2.09
N GLN A 82 3.90 -10.63 2.33
CA GLN A 82 4.15 -11.94 1.74
C GLN A 82 3.82 -11.95 0.25
N TYR A 83 2.79 -11.22 -0.17
CA TYR A 83 2.44 -11.05 -1.57
C TYR A 83 3.56 -10.34 -2.34
N PHE A 84 4.06 -9.22 -1.82
CA PHE A 84 5.18 -8.48 -2.40
C PHE A 84 6.42 -9.35 -2.55
N LYS A 85 6.76 -10.12 -1.52
CA LYS A 85 7.88 -11.08 -1.56
C LYS A 85 7.74 -12.10 -2.69
N ARG A 86 6.53 -12.64 -2.90
CA ARG A 86 6.26 -13.58 -4.01
C ARG A 86 6.37 -12.91 -5.38
N ILE A 87 5.96 -11.64 -5.52
CA ILE A 87 6.11 -10.91 -6.78
C ILE A 87 7.58 -10.60 -7.08
N CYS A 88 8.37 -10.24 -6.07
CA CYS A 88 9.82 -10.11 -6.21
C CYS A 88 10.44 -11.41 -6.73
N GLN A 89 10.10 -12.56 -6.12
CA GLN A 89 10.57 -13.88 -6.57
C GLN A 89 10.20 -14.17 -8.03
N LYS A 90 8.96 -13.89 -8.43
CA LYS A 90 8.48 -14.08 -9.82
C LYS A 90 9.18 -13.15 -10.82
N ALA A 91 9.58 -11.96 -10.40
CA ALA A 91 10.36 -11.02 -11.20
C ALA A 91 11.88 -11.32 -11.19
N GLY A 92 12.33 -12.35 -10.46
CA GLY A 92 13.76 -12.63 -10.29
C GLY A 92 14.50 -11.55 -9.50
N ARG A 93 13.81 -10.83 -8.61
CA ARG A 93 14.35 -9.75 -7.78
C ARG A 93 14.35 -10.14 -6.30
N PRO A 94 15.34 -9.68 -5.51
CA PRO A 94 15.31 -9.85 -4.05
C PRO A 94 14.28 -8.90 -3.40
N ASP A 95 13.61 -9.31 -2.32
CA ASP A 95 12.84 -8.38 -1.49
C ASP A 95 13.79 -7.65 -0.54
N ASN A 96 14.24 -6.45 -0.95
CA ASN A 96 15.09 -5.59 -0.15
C ASN A 96 14.80 -4.10 -0.42
N LYS A 97 15.49 -3.22 0.31
CA LYS A 97 15.30 -1.77 0.19
C LYS A 97 15.54 -1.23 -1.23
N TYR A 98 16.49 -1.80 -1.98
CA TYR A 98 16.84 -1.33 -3.33
C TYR A 98 15.74 -1.69 -4.33
N THR A 99 15.22 -2.92 -4.28
CA THR A 99 14.08 -3.33 -5.12
C THR A 99 12.85 -2.47 -4.85
N ARG A 100 12.58 -2.17 -3.57
CA ARG A 100 11.46 -1.31 -3.16
C ARG A 100 11.61 0.13 -3.64
N TRP A 101 12.82 0.67 -3.57
CA TRP A 101 13.13 1.99 -4.14
C TRP A 101 12.99 2.01 -5.67
N GLU A 102 13.51 0.99 -6.36
CA GLU A 102 13.48 0.89 -7.82
C GLU A 102 12.04 0.81 -8.34
N ILE A 103 11.19 -0.03 -7.74
CA ILE A 103 9.77 -0.09 -8.11
C ILE A 103 9.04 1.22 -7.81
N ALA A 104 9.33 1.88 -6.67
CA ALA A 104 8.74 3.18 -6.35
C ALA A 104 9.12 4.24 -7.39
N ALA A 105 10.41 4.32 -7.76
CA ALA A 105 10.92 5.29 -8.72
C ALA A 105 10.39 5.07 -10.15
N LEU A 106 10.05 3.83 -10.50
CA LEU A 106 9.50 3.47 -11.81
C LEU A 106 7.98 3.62 -11.90
N SER A 107 7.29 3.70 -10.76
CA SER A 107 5.82 3.71 -10.69
C SER A 107 5.23 5.06 -11.04
N ASP A 108 4.13 5.05 -11.80
CA ASP A 108 3.32 6.24 -12.02
C ASP A 108 2.42 6.49 -10.80
N ILE A 109 2.62 7.66 -10.18
CA ILE A 109 1.86 8.09 -9.00
C ILE A 109 0.35 8.11 -9.24
N ASN A 110 -0.10 8.41 -10.47
CA ASN A 110 -1.52 8.44 -10.82
C ASN A 110 -2.12 7.04 -10.88
N VAL A 111 -1.31 6.03 -11.26
CA VAL A 111 -1.73 4.62 -11.25
C VAL A 111 -1.87 4.14 -9.82
N ILE A 112 -0.93 4.49 -8.94
CA ILE A 112 -0.99 4.17 -7.52
C ILE A 112 -2.24 4.81 -6.90
N GLU A 113 -2.47 6.11 -7.10
CA GLU A 113 -3.64 6.79 -6.52
C GLU A 113 -4.96 6.19 -7.00
N LYS A 114 -5.07 5.85 -8.29
CA LYS A 114 -6.28 5.25 -8.85
C LYS A 114 -6.58 3.87 -8.27
N LYS A 115 -5.55 3.07 -7.95
CA LYS A 115 -5.70 1.69 -7.43
C LYS A 115 -5.69 1.60 -5.91
N CYS A 116 -5.11 2.58 -5.24
CA CYS A 116 -4.99 2.67 -3.79
C CYS A 116 -5.73 3.91 -3.25
N GLN A 117 -7.04 3.96 -3.53
CA GLN A 117 -7.86 5.13 -3.24
C GLN A 117 -8.14 5.34 -1.76
N ASN A 118 -8.11 4.28 -0.94
CA ASN A 118 -8.40 4.44 0.49
C ASN A 118 -7.19 4.99 1.20
N SER A 119 -6.00 4.45 0.90
CA SER A 119 -4.80 4.78 1.65
C SER A 119 -3.85 5.75 0.95
N PHE A 120 -3.45 5.48 -0.30
CA PHE A 120 -2.47 6.34 -0.97
C PHE A 120 -3.04 7.73 -1.26
N ARG A 121 -4.30 7.81 -1.71
CA ARG A 121 -4.97 9.10 -1.89
C ARG A 121 -5.09 9.88 -0.59
N ALA A 122 -5.50 9.23 0.51
CA ALA A 122 -5.58 9.89 1.82
C ALA A 122 -4.20 10.37 2.29
N PHE A 123 -3.16 9.56 2.08
CA PHE A 123 -1.77 9.94 2.34
C PHE A 123 -1.33 11.15 1.51
N ARG A 124 -1.63 11.16 0.20
CA ARG A 124 -1.30 12.26 -0.71
C ARG A 124 -2.01 13.56 -0.33
N GLN A 125 -3.31 13.49 -0.01
CA GLN A 125 -4.07 14.65 0.48
C GLN A 125 -3.46 15.19 1.78
N GLY A 126 -3.10 14.30 2.71
CA GLY A 126 -2.44 14.70 3.94
C GLY A 126 -1.04 15.30 3.74
N LEU A 127 -0.34 15.01 2.63
CA LEU A 127 0.89 15.70 2.25
C LEU A 127 0.60 17.12 1.76
N ASP A 128 -0.41 17.27 0.89
CA ASP A 128 -0.81 18.58 0.36
C ASP A 128 -1.30 19.53 1.48
N ASP A 129 -1.81 19.00 2.59
CA ASP A 129 -2.29 19.77 3.75
C ASP A 129 -1.16 20.22 4.71
N ILE A 130 0.06 19.66 4.58
CA ILE A 130 1.21 19.98 5.45
C ILE A 130 2.36 20.69 4.73
N ASP A 131 2.34 20.75 3.40
CA ASP A 131 3.25 21.55 2.55
C ASP A 131 2.74 22.98 2.35
#